data_AF-A0A0K1Q9W4-F1
#
_entry.id   AF-A0A0K1Q9W4-F1
#
_cell.length_a   1.000
_cell.length_b   1.000
_cell.length_c   1.000
_cell.angle_alpha   90.00
_cell.angle_beta   90.00
_cell.angle_gamma   90.00
#
_symmetry.space_group_name_H-M   'P 1'
#
loop_
_entity.id
_entity.type
_entity.pdbx_description
1 polymer ?
#
loop_
_entity_poly.entity_id
_entity_poly.type
_entity_poly.pdbx_seq_one_letter_code
_entity_poly.pdbx_strand_id
1 'polypeptide(L)'
;MKRGILIGGASALALSLAGGVGWYQWTHSPTYSLVQIASAVEQHDKYTFEKHVDLDSVLESLVADASDGNPLATALGGALVTRVKPVVLKAVEDGVVPGDSPLGKSMQKAMSGKVPELERQGRNAHFFVVVTTTRGAPFNLKLHMTQVPDGYWRIDRIANMKEFRALEDAEEAARKAEIAKANEAKLSALKVAAKLHTSVREGWSRKNRFQVKFENRGEVPIAAFTGRIKFAAHNFDAPVRGTIDLAPGQAGNGAWEFDVNQFLRYTEEVYALGETDEFDVVIESLNFADGTKVARGDAP
;
A
#
# COMPACT_ATOMS: atom_id res chain seq x y z
N MET A 1 -12.24 -74.82 38.54
CA MET A 1 -12.51 -73.90 37.42
C MET A 1 -12.32 -72.46 37.89
N LYS A 2 -11.27 -71.75 37.47
CA LYS A 2 -11.11 -70.28 37.59
C LYS A 2 -10.24 -69.77 36.43
N ARG A 3 -10.87 -69.46 35.29
CA ARG A 3 -10.27 -68.78 34.13
C ARG A 3 -11.35 -67.84 33.55
N GLY A 4 -11.56 -66.69 34.19
CA GLY A 4 -12.63 -65.77 33.79
C GLY A 4 -12.40 -64.28 34.08
N ILE A 5 -11.28 -63.88 34.69
CA ILE A 5 -11.07 -62.47 35.12
C ILE A 5 -9.96 -61.75 34.32
N LEU A 6 -9.15 -62.46 33.52
CA LEU A 6 -8.00 -61.85 32.83
C LEU A 6 -8.30 -61.16 31.49
N ILE A 7 -9.48 -61.38 30.87
CA ILE A 7 -9.79 -60.85 29.53
C ILE A 7 -10.45 -59.46 29.59
N GLY A 8 -11.17 -59.12 30.66
CA GLY A 8 -11.78 -57.80 30.84
C GLY A 8 -10.77 -56.68 31.13
N GLY A 9 -9.67 -56.99 31.83
CA GLY A 9 -8.63 -56.01 32.17
C GLY A 9 -7.79 -55.58 30.97
N ALA A 10 -7.47 -56.49 30.05
CA ALA A 10 -6.66 -56.20 28.87
C ALA A 10 -7.39 -55.32 27.85
N SER A 11 -8.69 -55.53 27.64
CA SER A 11 -9.51 -54.73 26.71
C SER A 11 -9.79 -53.31 27.22
N ALA A 12 -10.01 -53.14 28.53
CA ALA A 12 -10.15 -51.82 29.15
C ALA A 12 -8.83 -51.03 29.16
N LEU A 13 -7.68 -51.71 29.33
CA LEU A 13 -6.36 -51.11 29.21
C LEU A 13 -6.06 -50.68 27.75
N ALA A 14 -6.44 -51.49 26.77
CA ALA A 14 -6.26 -51.17 25.35
C ALA A 14 -7.11 -49.97 24.90
N LEU A 15 -8.35 -49.83 25.38
CA LEU A 15 -9.23 -48.68 25.09
C LEU A 15 -8.78 -47.40 25.80
N SER A 16 -8.24 -47.50 27.02
CA SER A 16 -7.67 -46.35 27.73
C SER A 16 -6.33 -45.92 27.16
N LEU A 17 -5.49 -46.85 26.68
CA LEU A 17 -4.28 -46.53 25.93
C LEU A 17 -4.60 -45.97 24.54
N ALA A 18 -5.59 -46.52 23.82
CA ALA A 18 -6.03 -45.98 22.53
C ALA A 18 -6.71 -44.61 22.67
N GLY A 19 -7.51 -44.42 23.71
CA GLY A 19 -8.10 -43.13 24.07
C GLY A 19 -7.05 -42.11 24.52
N GLY A 20 -6.05 -42.55 25.29
CA GLY A 20 -4.90 -41.73 25.70
C GLY A 20 -3.98 -41.36 24.53
N VAL A 21 -3.73 -42.29 23.60
CA VAL A 21 -2.97 -42.04 22.36
C VAL A 21 -3.77 -41.14 21.41
N GLY A 22 -5.08 -41.34 21.28
CA GLY A 22 -5.96 -40.48 20.49
C GLY A 22 -6.04 -39.06 21.07
N TRP A 23 -6.19 -38.93 22.38
CA TRP A 23 -6.15 -37.65 23.11
C TRP A 23 -4.79 -36.96 22.98
N TYR A 24 -3.70 -37.72 23.13
CA TYR A 24 -2.35 -37.22 22.94
C TYR A 24 -2.15 -36.70 21.50
N GLN A 25 -2.51 -37.49 20.48
CA GLN A 25 -2.41 -37.06 19.08
C GLN A 25 -3.28 -35.84 18.77
N TRP A 26 -4.48 -35.74 19.36
CA TRP A 26 -5.34 -34.58 19.21
C TRP A 26 -4.72 -33.33 19.84
N THR A 27 -4.30 -33.40 21.10
CA THR A 27 -3.66 -32.28 21.83
C THR A 27 -2.32 -31.85 21.22
N HIS A 28 -1.68 -32.73 20.45
CA HIS A 28 -0.43 -32.49 19.73
C HIS A 28 -0.65 -32.15 18.25
N SER A 29 -1.89 -31.81 17.86
CA SER A 29 -2.22 -31.38 16.50
C SER A 29 -2.15 -29.86 16.35
N PRO A 30 -1.83 -29.34 15.16
CA PRO A 30 -1.87 -27.91 14.89
C PRO A 30 -3.30 -27.36 15.03
N THR A 31 -4.30 -28.17 14.63
CA THR A 31 -5.72 -27.88 14.82
C THR A 31 -6.09 -27.59 16.28
N TYR A 32 -5.61 -28.42 17.21
CA TYR A 32 -5.87 -28.19 18.63
C TYR A 32 -5.26 -26.88 19.13
N SER A 33 -4.06 -26.53 18.65
CA SER A 33 -3.43 -25.26 19.01
C SER A 33 -4.23 -24.06 18.48
N LEU A 34 -4.84 -24.15 17.30
CA LEU A 34 -5.78 -23.12 16.81
C LEU A 34 -7.02 -22.98 17.70
N VAL A 35 -7.55 -24.09 18.22
CA VAL A 35 -8.67 -24.09 19.18
C VAL A 35 -8.25 -23.52 20.55
N GLN A 36 -6.99 -23.69 20.95
CA GLN A 36 -6.48 -23.05 22.18
C GLN A 36 -6.30 -21.54 22.00
N ILE A 37 -5.79 -21.07 20.85
CA ILE A 37 -5.71 -19.64 20.52
C ILE A 37 -7.13 -19.04 20.49
N ALA A 38 -8.03 -19.72 19.76
CA ALA A 38 -9.43 -19.91 20.10
C ALA A 38 -9.95 -19.30 21.39
N SER A 39 -10.00 -20.21 22.34
CA SER A 39 -10.49 -20.02 23.68
C SER A 39 -9.68 -18.97 24.43
N ALA A 40 -8.38 -18.82 24.15
CA ALA A 40 -7.55 -17.82 24.79
C ALA A 40 -8.01 -16.38 24.50
N VAL A 41 -8.37 -16.09 23.25
CA VAL A 41 -8.92 -14.77 22.89
C VAL A 41 -10.30 -14.56 23.51
N GLU A 42 -11.18 -15.57 23.45
CA GLU A 42 -12.55 -15.49 23.99
C GLU A 42 -12.56 -15.35 25.53
N GLN A 43 -11.64 -16.01 26.22
CA GLN A 43 -11.54 -16.02 27.68
C GLN A 43 -10.58 -14.95 28.22
N HIS A 44 -10.03 -14.11 27.33
CA HIS A 44 -9.04 -13.08 27.65
C HIS A 44 -7.79 -13.69 28.35
N ASP A 45 -7.49 -14.96 28.04
CA ASP A 45 -6.36 -15.70 28.60
C ASP A 45 -5.09 -15.42 27.79
N LYS A 46 -4.43 -14.33 28.17
CA LYS A 46 -3.12 -13.94 27.64
C LYS A 46 -2.09 -15.07 27.69
N TYR A 47 -2.06 -15.87 28.75
CA TYR A 47 -1.02 -16.89 28.93
C TYR A 47 -1.16 -18.01 27.90
N THR A 48 -2.39 -18.51 27.71
CA THR A 48 -2.66 -19.52 26.67
C THR A 48 -2.45 -18.94 25.27
N PHE A 49 -2.75 -17.66 25.06
CA PHE A 49 -2.47 -16.97 23.80
C PHE A 49 -0.96 -16.94 23.50
N GLU A 50 -0.12 -16.43 24.41
CA GLU A 50 1.34 -16.37 24.23
C GLU A 50 1.98 -17.76 24.10
N LYS A 51 1.39 -18.78 24.75
CA LYS A 51 1.82 -20.17 24.59
C LYS A 51 1.68 -20.63 23.14
N HIS A 52 0.59 -20.30 22.45
CA HIS A 52 0.31 -20.78 21.08
C HIS A 52 0.59 -19.75 19.98
N VAL A 53 0.94 -18.51 20.33
CA VAL A 53 1.35 -17.45 19.39
C VAL A 53 2.70 -16.90 19.83
N ASP A 54 3.74 -17.19 19.06
CA ASP A 54 5.06 -16.59 19.21
C ASP A 54 5.08 -15.20 18.59
N LEU A 55 4.55 -14.23 19.36
CA LEU A 55 4.40 -12.86 18.89
C LEU A 55 5.74 -12.18 18.60
N ASP A 56 6.82 -12.56 19.30
CA ASP A 56 8.16 -12.06 19.01
C ASP A 56 8.61 -12.51 17.62
N SER A 57 8.54 -13.82 17.35
CA SER A 57 8.92 -14.39 16.04
C SER A 57 8.06 -13.82 14.91
N VAL A 58 6.75 -13.67 15.14
CA VAL A 58 5.83 -13.09 14.15
C VAL A 58 6.28 -11.66 13.83
N LEU A 59 6.46 -10.80 14.84
CA LEU A 59 6.83 -9.41 14.64
C LEU A 59 8.23 -9.27 14.02
N GLU A 60 9.19 -10.08 14.43
CA GLU A 60 10.53 -10.14 13.83
C GLU A 60 10.46 -10.54 12.34
N SER A 61 9.63 -11.53 11.99
CA SER A 61 9.44 -11.93 10.60
C SER A 61 8.85 -10.80 9.76
N LEU A 62 7.91 -10.02 10.31
CA LEU A 62 7.32 -8.87 9.63
C LEU A 62 8.31 -7.73 9.40
N VAL A 63 9.21 -7.51 10.35
CA VAL A 63 10.30 -6.54 10.23
C VAL A 63 11.33 -7.02 9.20
N ALA A 64 11.70 -8.30 9.23
CA ALA A 64 12.60 -8.88 8.23
C ALA A 64 12.03 -8.73 6.82
N ASP A 65 10.73 -9.02 6.63
CA ASP A 65 10.04 -8.86 5.36
C ASP A 65 9.86 -7.40 4.95
N ALA A 66 9.77 -6.45 5.91
CA ALA A 66 9.61 -5.01 5.61
C ALA A 66 10.92 -4.32 5.29
N SER A 67 11.99 -4.76 5.93
CA SER A 67 13.29 -4.13 5.78
C SER A 67 14.02 -4.59 4.52
N ASP A 68 13.64 -5.73 3.93
CA ASP A 68 14.38 -6.38 2.82
C ASP A 68 15.91 -6.41 3.08
N GLY A 69 16.30 -6.55 4.36
CA GLY A 69 17.71 -6.56 4.80
C GLY A 69 18.34 -5.19 5.05
N ASN A 70 17.61 -4.08 4.97
CA ASN A 70 18.10 -2.73 5.29
C ASN A 70 18.30 -2.55 6.81
N PRO A 71 19.54 -2.34 7.30
CA PRO A 71 19.84 -2.26 8.73
C PRO A 71 19.12 -1.14 9.49
N LEU A 72 18.91 0.02 8.86
CA LEU A 72 18.19 1.13 9.48
C LEU A 72 16.70 0.82 9.60
N ALA A 73 16.11 0.24 8.55
CA ALA A 73 14.71 -0.19 8.58
C ALA A 73 14.50 -1.32 9.60
N THR A 74 15.45 -2.23 9.75
CA THR A 74 15.43 -3.26 10.80
C THR A 74 15.49 -2.65 12.19
N ALA A 75 16.37 -1.67 12.43
CA ALA A 75 16.49 -0.99 13.72
C ALA A 75 15.21 -0.23 14.11
N LEU A 76 14.61 0.49 13.15
CA LEU A 76 13.32 1.15 13.35
C LEU A 76 12.18 0.14 13.55
N GLY A 77 12.20 -0.96 12.80
CA GLY A 77 11.27 -2.08 12.95
C GLY A 77 11.33 -2.68 14.36
N GLY A 78 12.50 -2.96 14.90
CA GLY A 78 12.67 -3.49 16.26
C GLY A 78 12.12 -2.56 17.36
N ALA A 79 12.29 -1.24 17.19
CA ALA A 79 11.68 -0.26 18.09
C ALA A 79 10.14 -0.28 18.03
N LEU A 80 9.56 -0.53 16.86
CA LEU A 80 8.12 -0.70 16.69
C LEU A 80 7.62 -2.01 17.31
N VAL A 81 8.35 -3.13 17.16
CA VAL A 81 8.01 -4.43 17.79
C VAL A 81 7.81 -4.28 19.29
N THR A 82 8.73 -3.57 19.95
CA THR A 82 8.69 -3.31 21.40
C THR A 82 7.41 -2.57 21.83
N ARG A 83 6.80 -1.79 20.92
CA ARG A 83 5.55 -1.05 21.18
C ARG A 83 4.30 -1.81 20.75
N VAL A 84 4.36 -2.62 19.70
CA VAL A 84 3.20 -3.35 19.16
C VAL A 84 2.84 -4.55 20.03
N LYS A 85 3.84 -5.32 20.49
CA LYS A 85 3.61 -6.49 21.34
C LYS A 85 2.70 -6.21 22.54
N PRO A 86 2.97 -5.21 23.41
CA PRO A 86 2.11 -4.94 24.56
C PRO A 86 0.69 -4.50 24.15
N VAL A 87 0.50 -3.86 22.99
CA VAL A 87 -0.82 -3.47 22.48
C VAL A 87 -1.64 -4.70 22.09
N VAL A 88 -1.04 -5.67 21.39
CA VAL A 88 -1.72 -6.91 21.00
C VAL A 88 -2.12 -7.72 22.24
N LEU A 89 -1.21 -7.87 23.20
CA LEU A 89 -1.48 -8.60 24.44
C LEU A 89 -2.58 -7.92 25.27
N LYS A 90 -2.53 -6.60 25.36
CA LYS A 90 -3.57 -5.82 26.02
C LYS A 90 -4.92 -5.92 25.31
N ALA A 91 -4.95 -5.96 23.98
CA ALA A 91 -6.19 -6.14 23.23
C ALA A 91 -6.85 -7.52 23.47
N VAL A 92 -6.03 -8.57 23.68
CA VAL A 92 -6.52 -9.89 24.10
C VAL A 92 -7.07 -9.84 25.53
N GLU A 93 -6.33 -9.21 26.45
CA GLU A 93 -6.73 -9.05 27.86
C GLU A 93 -8.02 -8.21 28.03
N ASP A 94 -8.14 -7.14 27.26
CA ASP A 94 -9.28 -6.22 27.28
C ASP A 94 -10.49 -6.75 26.48
N GLY A 95 -10.35 -7.88 25.77
CA GLY A 95 -11.45 -8.46 24.96
C GLY A 95 -11.82 -7.64 23.73
N VAL A 96 -10.91 -6.80 23.23
CA VAL A 96 -11.16 -5.86 22.13
C VAL A 96 -11.12 -6.56 20.76
N VAL A 97 -10.75 -7.84 20.70
CA VAL A 97 -10.83 -8.65 19.48
C VAL A 97 -12.31 -8.97 19.20
N PRO A 98 -12.94 -8.38 18.17
CA PRO A 98 -14.35 -8.58 17.92
C PRO A 98 -14.60 -10.05 17.51
N GLY A 99 -15.58 -10.71 18.12
CA GLY A 99 -15.96 -12.09 17.77
C GLY A 99 -16.40 -12.25 16.30
N ASP A 100 -16.81 -11.16 15.65
CA ASP A 100 -17.16 -11.06 14.23
C ASP A 100 -15.97 -10.76 13.29
N SER A 101 -14.77 -10.58 13.84
CA SER A 101 -13.54 -10.49 13.07
C SER A 101 -13.30 -11.76 12.24
N PRO A 102 -12.54 -11.71 11.13
CA PRO A 102 -12.25 -12.90 10.35
C PRO A 102 -11.53 -13.99 11.15
N LEU A 103 -10.72 -13.60 12.14
CA LEU A 103 -10.12 -14.51 13.10
C LEU A 103 -11.23 -15.14 13.97
N GLY A 104 -12.09 -14.34 14.61
CA GLY A 104 -13.22 -14.81 15.42
C GLY A 104 -14.18 -15.75 14.68
N LYS A 105 -14.48 -15.49 13.40
CA LYS A 105 -15.31 -16.37 12.55
C LYS A 105 -14.60 -17.67 12.19
N SER A 106 -13.31 -17.61 11.86
CA SER A 106 -12.49 -18.81 11.57
C SER A 106 -12.35 -19.69 12.82
N MET A 107 -12.24 -19.05 13.99
CA MET A 107 -12.23 -19.66 15.30
C MET A 107 -13.56 -20.31 15.66
N GLN A 108 -14.69 -19.63 15.45
CA GLN A 108 -16.04 -20.17 15.64
C GLN A 108 -16.29 -21.38 14.71
N LYS A 109 -15.73 -21.36 13.50
CA LYS A 109 -15.75 -22.50 12.56
C LYS A 109 -14.93 -23.69 13.06
N ALA A 110 -13.76 -23.44 13.65
CA ALA A 110 -12.94 -24.47 14.28
C ALA A 110 -13.63 -25.10 15.51
N MET A 111 -14.34 -24.31 16.31
CA MET A 111 -15.13 -24.78 17.46
C MET A 111 -16.44 -25.50 17.07
N SER A 112 -17.00 -25.19 15.89
CA SER A 112 -18.17 -25.89 15.32
C SER A 112 -17.80 -27.15 14.51
N GLY A 113 -16.58 -27.66 14.67
CA GLY A 113 -16.12 -28.94 14.11
C GLY A 113 -15.65 -28.89 12.65
N LYS A 114 -15.68 -27.72 11.99
CA LYS A 114 -15.08 -27.53 10.66
C LYS A 114 -13.71 -26.86 10.80
N VAL A 115 -12.70 -27.70 10.96
CA VAL A 115 -11.28 -27.33 11.02
C VAL A 115 -10.88 -26.49 9.79
N PRO A 116 -10.12 -25.38 9.96
CA PRO A 116 -9.54 -24.64 8.83
C PRO A 116 -8.73 -25.56 7.91
N GLU A 117 -8.73 -25.28 6.61
CA GLU A 117 -7.89 -26.04 5.68
C GLU A 117 -6.41 -25.90 6.08
N LEU A 118 -5.76 -27.04 6.32
CA LEU A 118 -4.45 -27.09 6.95
C LEU A 118 -3.48 -27.96 6.15
N GLU A 119 -2.37 -27.35 5.73
CA GLU A 119 -1.28 -28.02 5.02
C GLU A 119 -0.18 -28.38 6.03
N ARG A 120 -0.07 -29.64 6.43
CA ARG A 120 0.98 -30.12 7.34
C ARG A 120 2.14 -30.75 6.58
N GLN A 121 3.36 -30.33 6.91
CA GLN A 121 4.62 -30.88 6.41
C GLN A 121 5.58 -31.11 7.59
N GLY A 122 5.56 -32.34 8.13
CA GLY A 122 6.41 -32.70 9.28
C GLY A 122 6.08 -31.90 10.54
N ARG A 123 7.02 -31.04 10.95
CA ARG A 123 6.92 -30.11 12.09
C ARG A 123 6.43 -28.71 11.71
N ASN A 124 6.09 -28.50 10.45
CA ASN A 124 5.55 -27.23 9.94
C ASN A 124 4.10 -27.45 9.50
N ALA A 125 3.26 -26.44 9.70
CA ALA A 125 1.88 -26.42 9.24
C ALA A 125 1.50 -25.02 8.77
N HIS A 126 0.58 -24.94 7.82
CA HIS A 126 0.02 -23.67 7.38
C HIS A 126 -1.50 -23.71 7.43
N PHE A 127 -2.11 -22.57 7.75
CA PHE A 127 -3.54 -22.36 7.61
C PHE A 127 -3.81 -20.97 7.05
N PHE A 128 -5.01 -20.78 6.50
CA PHE A 128 -5.40 -19.54 5.84
C PHE A 128 -6.44 -18.77 6.63
N VAL A 129 -6.25 -17.46 6.74
CA VAL A 129 -7.23 -16.51 7.27
C VAL A 129 -7.55 -15.49 6.19
N VAL A 130 -8.83 -15.32 5.88
CA VAL A 130 -9.26 -14.27 4.94
C VAL A 130 -9.18 -12.93 5.64
N VAL A 131 -8.37 -12.01 5.12
CA VAL A 131 -8.31 -10.61 5.55
C VAL A 131 -8.73 -9.71 4.40
N THR A 132 -9.00 -8.45 4.70
CA THR A 132 -9.33 -7.45 3.69
C THR A 132 -8.19 -6.44 3.61
N THR A 133 -7.72 -6.12 2.40
CA THR A 133 -6.74 -5.04 2.20
C THR A 133 -7.33 -3.69 2.63
N THR A 134 -6.46 -2.69 2.77
CA THR A 134 -6.90 -1.31 3.03
C THR A 134 -7.93 -0.80 2.00
N ARG A 135 -7.95 -1.36 0.78
CA ARG A 135 -8.86 -0.97 -0.32
C ARG A 135 -10.07 -1.87 -0.50
N GLY A 136 -10.20 -2.95 0.27
CA GLY A 136 -11.37 -3.80 0.23
C GLY A 136 -11.19 -5.14 -0.50
N ALA A 137 -10.02 -5.42 -1.08
CA ALA A 137 -9.78 -6.72 -1.72
C ALA A 137 -9.62 -7.83 -0.67
N PRO A 138 -10.27 -8.99 -0.85
CA PRO A 138 -10.03 -10.14 0.02
C PRO A 138 -8.64 -10.73 -0.26
N PHE A 139 -7.93 -11.11 0.79
CA PHE A 139 -6.63 -11.76 0.72
C PHE A 139 -6.56 -12.95 1.67
N ASN A 140 -6.05 -14.09 1.20
CA ASN A 140 -5.84 -15.27 2.02
C ASN A 140 -4.46 -15.22 2.69
N LEU A 141 -4.43 -14.75 3.94
CA LEU A 141 -3.22 -14.70 4.75
C LEU A 141 -2.82 -16.11 5.18
N LYS A 142 -1.62 -16.55 4.78
CA LYS A 142 -1.04 -17.86 5.11
C LYS A 142 -0.24 -17.74 6.40
N LEU A 143 -0.80 -18.24 7.49
CA LEU A 143 -0.15 -18.29 8.79
C LEU A 143 0.62 -19.60 8.93
N HIS A 144 1.86 -19.53 9.38
CA HIS A 144 2.72 -20.70 9.59
C HIS A 144 2.81 -21.05 11.06
N MET A 145 2.83 -22.35 11.32
CA MET A 145 2.94 -22.93 12.65
C MET A 145 4.07 -23.94 12.71
N THR A 146 4.83 -23.89 13.80
CA THR A 146 5.89 -24.87 14.10
C THR A 146 5.51 -25.70 15.32
N GLN A 147 5.77 -27.01 15.25
CA GLN A 147 5.68 -27.91 16.39
C GLN A 147 6.89 -27.71 17.32
N VAL A 148 6.65 -27.33 18.57
CA VAL A 148 7.71 -27.18 19.58
C VAL A 148 8.12 -28.54 20.18
N PRO A 149 9.29 -28.63 20.86
CA PRO A 149 9.75 -29.88 21.47
C PRO A 149 8.75 -30.52 22.44
N ASP A 150 7.98 -29.70 23.17
CA ASP A 150 6.93 -30.12 24.09
C ASP A 150 5.65 -30.63 23.39
N GLY A 151 5.66 -30.68 22.05
CA GLY A 151 4.67 -31.38 21.25
C GLY A 151 3.46 -30.57 20.80
N TYR A 152 3.25 -29.37 21.35
CA TYR A 152 2.23 -28.43 20.90
C TYR A 152 2.70 -27.57 19.71
N TRP A 153 1.79 -26.81 19.10
CA TRP A 153 2.09 -25.99 17.92
C TRP A 153 1.95 -24.50 18.24
N ARG A 154 2.81 -23.69 17.63
CA ARG A 154 2.81 -22.23 17.79
C ARG A 154 2.80 -21.55 16.43
N ILE A 155 2.01 -20.48 16.30
CA ILE A 155 2.14 -19.55 15.17
C ILE A 155 3.42 -18.74 15.38
N ASP A 156 4.29 -18.68 14.39
CA ASP A 156 5.58 -17.97 14.50
C ASP A 156 5.84 -16.99 13.35
N ARG A 157 5.07 -17.04 12.26
CA ARG A 157 5.22 -16.12 11.13
C ARG A 157 4.00 -16.08 10.22
N ILE A 158 3.99 -15.05 9.38
CA ILE A 158 3.09 -14.94 8.23
C ILE A 158 3.89 -15.31 6.99
N ALA A 159 3.52 -16.41 6.33
CA ALA A 159 4.29 -17.00 5.24
C ALA A 159 4.19 -16.22 3.92
N ASN A 160 3.14 -15.41 3.75
CA ASN A 160 2.88 -14.65 2.51
C ASN A 160 2.67 -13.14 2.74
N MET A 161 3.44 -12.55 3.67
CA MET A 161 3.34 -11.11 3.96
C MET A 161 3.82 -10.25 2.80
N LYS A 162 4.81 -10.71 2.03
CA LYS A 162 5.33 -9.98 0.86
C LYS A 162 4.27 -9.85 -0.23
N GLU A 163 3.50 -10.90 -0.47
CA GLU A 163 2.40 -10.91 -1.42
C GLU A 163 1.25 -10.00 -0.98
N PHE A 164 0.95 -9.95 0.33
CA PHE A 164 -0.05 -9.02 0.87
C PHE A 164 0.34 -7.56 0.60
N ARG A 165 1.59 -7.18 0.89
CA ARG A 165 2.10 -5.82 0.63
C ARG A 165 2.16 -5.49 -0.85
N ALA A 166 2.64 -6.42 -1.67
CA ALA A 166 2.68 -6.23 -3.12
C ALA A 166 1.27 -5.99 -3.71
N LEU A 167 0.24 -6.63 -3.15
CA LEU A 167 -1.15 -6.35 -3.49
C LEU A 167 -1.56 -4.93 -3.07
N GLU A 168 -1.29 -4.51 -1.83
CA GLU A 168 -1.62 -3.15 -1.37
C GLU A 168 -0.92 -2.07 -2.19
N ASP A 169 0.37 -2.26 -2.50
CA ASP A 169 1.16 -1.36 -3.34
C ASP A 169 0.58 -1.28 -4.76
N ALA A 170 0.17 -2.42 -5.33
CA ALA A 170 -0.47 -2.48 -6.64
C ALA A 170 -1.83 -1.76 -6.67
N GLU A 171 -2.66 -1.93 -5.63
CA GLU A 171 -3.93 -1.22 -5.50
C GLU A 171 -3.71 0.30 -5.38
N GLU A 172 -2.71 0.73 -4.61
CA GLU A 172 -2.36 2.14 -4.49
C GLU A 172 -1.85 2.72 -5.81
N ALA A 173 -0.95 2.00 -6.49
CA ALA A 173 -0.41 2.40 -7.79
C ALA A 173 -1.51 2.50 -8.86
N ALA A 174 -2.43 1.52 -8.90
CA ALA A 174 -3.57 1.55 -9.81
C ALA A 174 -4.46 2.77 -9.57
N ARG A 175 -4.80 3.06 -8.31
CA ARG A 175 -5.58 4.26 -7.95
C ARG A 175 -4.85 5.55 -8.34
N LYS A 176 -3.56 5.66 -8.04
CA LYS A 176 -2.74 6.82 -8.43
C LYS A 176 -2.74 7.00 -9.94
N ALA A 177 -2.60 5.92 -10.71
CA ALA A 177 -2.67 5.96 -12.17
C ALA A 177 -4.04 6.39 -12.69
N GLU A 178 -5.14 5.93 -12.08
CA GLU A 178 -6.49 6.38 -12.42
C GLU A 178 -6.69 7.86 -12.15
N ILE A 179 -6.24 8.35 -10.99
CA ILE A 179 -6.27 9.77 -10.64
C ILE A 179 -5.41 10.58 -11.62
N ALA A 180 -4.20 10.12 -11.94
CA ALA A 180 -3.32 10.78 -12.89
C ALA A 180 -3.96 10.86 -14.29
N LYS A 181 -4.59 9.77 -14.74
CA LYS A 181 -5.33 9.73 -16.02
C LYS A 181 -6.52 10.69 -16.00
N ALA A 182 -7.28 10.75 -14.92
CA ALA A 182 -8.39 11.68 -14.75
C ALA A 182 -7.93 13.14 -14.71
N ASN A 183 -6.81 13.41 -14.04
CA ASN A 183 -6.18 14.73 -14.01
C ASN A 183 -5.69 15.13 -15.40
N GLU A 184 -5.01 14.26 -16.13
CA GLU A 184 -4.54 14.54 -17.49
C GLU A 184 -5.72 14.85 -18.43
N ALA A 185 -6.82 14.12 -18.32
CA ALA A 185 -8.05 14.42 -19.04
C ALA A 185 -8.58 15.83 -18.70
N LYS A 186 -8.57 16.22 -17.44
CA LYS A 186 -8.96 17.58 -17.01
C LYS A 186 -7.97 18.65 -17.47
N LEU A 187 -6.67 18.38 -17.46
CA LEU A 187 -5.64 19.29 -17.97
C LEU A 187 -5.81 19.56 -19.47
N SER A 188 -6.24 18.54 -20.23
CA SER A 188 -6.53 18.67 -21.67
C SER A 188 -7.70 19.61 -21.99
N ALA A 189 -8.47 20.03 -20.98
CA ALA A 189 -9.49 21.07 -21.14
C ALA A 189 -8.87 22.41 -21.59
N LEU A 190 -7.66 22.75 -21.13
CA LEU A 190 -6.95 23.93 -21.59
C LEU A 190 -6.09 23.59 -22.81
N LYS A 191 -6.63 23.81 -24.01
CA LYS A 191 -5.91 23.53 -25.25
C LYS A 191 -5.10 24.75 -25.71
N VAL A 192 -3.88 24.51 -26.16
CA VAL A 192 -3.10 25.49 -26.94
C VAL A 192 -3.65 25.53 -28.36
N ALA A 193 -4.34 26.62 -28.71
CA ALA A 193 -4.96 26.81 -30.02
C ALA A 193 -4.01 27.46 -31.03
N ALA A 194 -3.13 28.34 -30.57
CA ALA A 194 -2.06 28.93 -31.37
C ALA A 194 -0.89 29.31 -30.47
N LYS A 195 0.31 29.29 -31.03
CA LYS A 195 1.55 29.66 -30.36
C LYS A 195 2.40 30.50 -31.30
N LEU A 196 3.00 31.56 -30.78
CA LEU A 196 3.87 32.46 -31.54
C LEU A 196 5.04 32.86 -30.66
N HIS A 197 6.24 32.61 -31.16
CA HIS A 197 7.47 33.15 -30.59
C HIS A 197 7.91 34.32 -31.45
N THR A 198 8.25 35.43 -30.81
CA THR A 198 8.89 36.57 -31.46
C THR A 198 10.13 36.93 -30.70
N SER A 199 11.16 37.30 -31.44
CA SER A 199 12.40 37.79 -30.86
C SER A 199 12.68 39.18 -31.40
N VAL A 200 12.72 40.17 -30.53
CA VAL A 200 12.90 41.58 -30.91
C VAL A 200 14.22 42.06 -30.36
N ARG A 201 15.04 42.66 -31.23
CA ARG A 201 16.27 43.34 -30.83
C ARG A 201 15.95 44.78 -30.44
N GLU A 202 16.17 45.13 -29.18
CA GLU A 202 16.02 46.48 -28.65
C GLU A 202 17.41 47.04 -28.29
N GLY A 203 18.08 47.67 -29.27
CA GLY A 203 19.44 48.16 -29.11
C GLY A 203 20.46 47.01 -28.94
N TRP A 204 21.05 46.92 -27.74
CA TRP A 204 22.04 45.89 -27.38
C TRP A 204 21.43 44.68 -26.66
N SER A 205 20.13 44.72 -26.33
CA SER A 205 19.42 43.58 -25.73
C SER A 205 18.50 42.92 -26.74
N ARG A 206 18.13 41.66 -26.45
CA ARG A 206 17.15 40.89 -27.20
C ARG A 206 16.05 40.48 -26.24
N LYS A 207 14.79 40.62 -26.66
CA LYS A 207 13.61 40.20 -25.90
C LYS A 207 12.92 39.07 -26.61
N ASN A 208 12.80 37.93 -25.96
CA ASN A 208 12.00 36.82 -26.45
C ASN A 208 10.61 36.89 -25.83
N ARG A 209 9.60 37.02 -26.69
CA ARG A 209 8.20 37.06 -26.30
C ARG A 209 7.51 35.81 -26.81
N PHE A 210 6.87 35.09 -25.90
CA PHE A 210 6.07 33.91 -26.17
C PHE A 210 4.60 34.26 -25.99
N GLN A 211 3.84 34.21 -27.08
CA GLN A 211 2.41 34.42 -27.08
C GLN A 211 1.72 33.08 -27.31
N VAL A 212 0.76 32.77 -26.45
CA VAL A 212 0.03 31.50 -26.52
C VAL A 212 -1.45 31.81 -26.42
N LYS A 213 -2.21 31.37 -27.42
CA LYS A 213 -3.67 31.39 -27.39
C LYS A 213 -4.15 30.08 -26.80
N PHE A 214 -4.87 30.16 -25.70
CA PHE A 214 -5.53 29.04 -25.06
C PHE A 214 -7.01 29.02 -25.39
N GLU A 215 -7.60 27.82 -25.43
CA GLU A 215 -9.02 27.58 -25.61
C GLU A 215 -9.48 26.63 -24.50
N ASN A 216 -10.53 27.01 -23.76
CA ASN A 216 -11.15 26.12 -22.81
C ASN A 216 -12.14 25.21 -23.55
N ARG A 217 -11.76 23.96 -23.75
CA ARG A 217 -12.60 22.90 -24.34
C ARG A 217 -13.31 22.05 -23.31
N GLY A 218 -13.12 22.34 -22.03
CA GLY A 218 -13.85 21.71 -20.94
C GLY A 218 -15.20 22.37 -20.68
N GLU A 219 -15.92 21.81 -19.70
CA GLU A 219 -17.26 22.26 -19.28
C GLU A 219 -17.22 23.22 -18.10
N VAL A 220 -16.07 23.34 -17.42
CA VAL A 220 -15.90 24.17 -16.21
C VAL A 220 -15.03 25.39 -16.55
N PRO A 221 -15.39 26.60 -16.09
CA PRO A 221 -14.53 27.75 -16.24
C PRO A 221 -13.18 27.54 -15.56
N ILE A 222 -12.10 27.91 -16.26
CA ILE A 222 -10.73 27.89 -15.73
C ILE A 222 -10.46 29.26 -15.13
N ALA A 223 -9.80 29.32 -13.97
CA ALA A 223 -9.46 30.56 -13.28
C ALA A 223 -7.94 30.84 -13.31
N ALA A 224 -7.11 29.79 -13.26
CA ALA A 224 -5.67 29.93 -13.36
C ALA A 224 -5.02 28.62 -13.83
N PHE A 225 -3.77 28.72 -14.27
CA PHE A 225 -2.94 27.56 -14.61
C PHE A 225 -1.47 27.80 -14.26
N THR A 226 -0.74 26.70 -14.13
CA THR A 226 0.72 26.68 -14.21
C THR A 226 1.14 25.74 -15.34
N GLY A 227 2.30 26.03 -15.92
CA GLY A 227 2.87 25.22 -16.97
C GLY A 227 4.31 25.59 -17.25
N ARG A 228 4.86 25.08 -18.34
CA ARG A 228 6.23 25.33 -18.78
C ARG A 228 6.28 25.56 -20.28
N ILE A 229 7.15 26.49 -20.70
CA ILE A 229 7.53 26.67 -22.10
C ILE A 229 8.84 25.93 -22.30
N LYS A 230 8.86 25.01 -23.27
CA LYS A 230 10.02 24.17 -23.57
C LYS A 230 10.48 24.36 -25.00
N PHE A 231 11.78 24.55 -25.18
CA PHE A 231 12.47 24.42 -26.45
C PHE A 231 13.52 23.33 -26.33
N ALA A 232 13.17 22.12 -26.73
CA ALA A 232 14.07 20.96 -26.63
C ALA A 232 15.39 21.17 -27.39
N ALA A 233 15.34 21.87 -28.54
CA ALA A 233 16.52 22.16 -29.35
C ALA A 233 17.57 23.03 -28.63
N HIS A 234 17.15 23.80 -27.62
CA HIS A 234 17.98 24.82 -26.96
C HIS A 234 18.14 24.58 -25.46
N ASN A 235 17.67 23.44 -24.96
CA ASN A 235 17.60 23.13 -23.53
C ASN A 235 16.87 24.19 -22.68
N PHE A 236 16.06 25.06 -23.30
CA PHE A 236 15.33 26.09 -22.59
C PHE A 236 14.05 25.50 -22.00
N ASP A 237 13.89 25.67 -20.69
CA ASP A 237 12.72 25.22 -19.96
C ASP A 237 12.33 26.25 -18.87
N ALA A 238 11.29 27.04 -19.13
CA ALA A 238 10.89 28.13 -18.24
C ALA A 238 9.46 27.94 -17.69
N PRO A 239 9.25 28.15 -16.37
CA PRO A 239 7.93 28.08 -15.78
C PRO A 239 7.07 29.27 -16.21
N VAL A 240 5.81 28.99 -16.48
CA VAL A 240 4.78 29.99 -16.79
C VAL A 240 3.57 29.78 -15.88
N ARG A 241 2.94 30.89 -15.53
CA ARG A 241 1.68 30.91 -14.78
C ARG A 241 0.81 32.03 -15.29
N GLY A 242 -0.50 31.84 -15.19
CA GLY A 242 -1.47 32.85 -15.60
C GLY A 242 -2.76 32.71 -14.81
N THR A 243 -3.32 33.86 -14.42
CA THR A 243 -4.74 33.96 -14.06
C THR A 243 -5.51 34.23 -15.34
N ILE A 244 -6.43 33.34 -15.68
CA ILE A 244 -7.19 33.39 -16.93
C ILE A 244 -8.62 33.04 -16.57
N ASP A 245 -9.54 34.01 -16.59
CA ASP A 245 -10.96 33.75 -16.37
C ASP A 245 -11.56 33.28 -17.70
N LEU A 246 -11.52 31.97 -17.94
CA LEU A 246 -11.83 31.37 -19.24
C LEU A 246 -13.05 30.46 -19.13
N ALA A 247 -14.21 31.00 -19.51
CA ALA A 247 -15.45 30.24 -19.60
C ALA A 247 -15.37 29.12 -20.68
N PRO A 248 -16.20 28.07 -20.58
CA PRO A 248 -16.29 27.01 -21.59
C PRO A 248 -16.45 27.54 -23.01
N GLY A 249 -15.69 26.99 -23.95
CA GLY A 249 -15.69 27.38 -25.37
C GLY A 249 -15.03 28.73 -25.68
N GLN A 250 -14.55 29.46 -24.67
CA GLN A 250 -13.84 30.74 -24.88
C GLN A 250 -12.35 30.52 -25.12
N ALA A 251 -11.74 31.53 -25.75
CA ALA A 251 -10.31 31.60 -25.94
C ALA A 251 -9.70 32.83 -25.25
N GLY A 252 -8.51 32.66 -24.70
CA GLY A 252 -7.75 33.71 -24.04
C GLY A 252 -6.30 33.70 -24.49
N ASN A 253 -5.57 34.78 -24.22
CA ASN A 253 -4.17 34.92 -24.62
C ASN A 253 -3.27 35.06 -23.39
N GLY A 254 -2.15 34.35 -23.40
CA GLY A 254 -1.03 34.54 -22.48
C GLY A 254 0.17 35.10 -23.23
N ALA A 255 0.93 35.97 -22.56
CA ALA A 255 2.20 36.49 -23.07
C ALA A 255 3.25 36.46 -21.96
N TRP A 256 4.42 35.90 -22.26
CA TRP A 256 5.57 35.90 -21.37
C TRP A 256 6.79 36.44 -22.09
N GLU A 257 7.56 37.24 -21.37
CA GLU A 257 8.76 37.88 -21.88
C GLU A 257 9.96 37.45 -21.05
N PHE A 258 11.04 37.13 -21.75
CA PHE A 258 12.31 36.78 -21.16
C PHE A 258 13.38 37.68 -21.75
N ASP A 259 13.96 38.51 -20.89
CA ASP A 259 15.06 39.38 -21.26
C ASP A 259 16.32 38.54 -21.48
N VAL A 260 16.96 38.78 -22.62
CA VAL A 260 18.24 38.15 -22.95
C VAL A 260 19.35 39.16 -22.78
N ASN A 261 20.30 38.82 -21.90
CA ASN A 261 21.48 39.63 -21.67
C ASN A 261 22.73 38.88 -22.15
N GLN A 262 23.27 39.30 -23.29
CA GLN A 262 24.45 38.71 -23.91
C GLN A 262 25.73 38.65 -23.03
N PHE A 263 25.76 39.36 -21.90
CA PHE A 263 26.87 39.34 -20.94
C PHE A 263 26.67 38.36 -19.79
N LEU A 264 25.46 37.81 -19.64
CA LEU A 264 25.08 36.92 -18.57
C LEU A 264 24.98 35.51 -19.12
N ARG A 265 25.96 34.66 -18.75
CA ARG A 265 26.04 33.25 -19.17
C ARG A 265 24.76 32.46 -18.89
N TYR A 266 24.01 32.83 -17.85
CA TYR A 266 22.75 32.16 -17.52
C TYR A 266 21.59 32.49 -18.47
N THR A 267 21.75 33.42 -19.41
CA THR A 267 20.75 33.72 -20.45
C THR A 267 21.08 33.10 -21.81
N GLU A 268 22.12 32.27 -21.88
CA GLU A 268 22.59 31.60 -23.10
C GLU A 268 21.48 30.77 -23.77
N GLU A 269 20.69 30.04 -22.97
CA GLU A 269 19.55 29.23 -23.45
C GLU A 269 18.45 30.07 -24.11
N VAL A 270 18.27 31.32 -23.67
CA VAL A 270 17.28 32.26 -24.21
C VAL A 270 17.85 33.03 -25.40
N TYR A 271 19.17 33.27 -25.42
CA TYR A 271 19.87 33.94 -26.53
C TYR A 271 19.93 33.07 -27.79
N ALA A 272 20.11 31.76 -27.62
CA ALA A 272 20.22 30.80 -28.71
C ALA A 272 18.92 30.65 -29.54
N LEU A 273 17.77 31.12 -29.03
CA LEU A 273 16.48 30.98 -29.69
C LEU A 273 16.42 31.80 -30.99
N GLY A 274 16.09 31.16 -32.12
CA GLY A 274 15.79 31.79 -33.41
C GLY A 274 14.38 32.40 -33.45
N GLU A 275 14.13 33.34 -34.37
CA GLU A 275 12.83 34.07 -34.46
C GLU A 275 11.61 33.20 -34.78
N THR A 276 11.79 31.95 -35.21
CA THR A 276 10.72 31.05 -35.66
C THR A 276 10.82 29.65 -35.07
N ASP A 277 11.63 29.47 -34.04
CA ASP A 277 11.84 28.15 -33.45
C ASP A 277 10.54 27.64 -32.82
N GLU A 278 10.22 26.37 -33.07
CA GLU A 278 9.03 25.76 -32.50
C GLU A 278 9.23 25.46 -31.01
N PHE A 279 8.19 25.71 -30.21
CA PHE A 279 8.19 25.44 -28.78
C PHE A 279 6.96 24.70 -28.32
N ASP A 280 7.11 24.01 -27.19
CA ASP A 280 6.02 23.32 -26.54
C ASP A 280 5.55 24.08 -25.30
N VAL A 281 4.25 24.03 -25.08
CA VAL A 281 3.63 24.53 -23.85
C VAL A 281 3.05 23.33 -23.13
N VAL A 282 3.59 23.08 -21.96
CA VAL A 282 3.21 21.96 -21.11
C VAL A 282 2.39 22.51 -19.95
N ILE A 283 1.09 22.22 -19.93
CA ILE A 283 0.25 22.57 -18.77
C ILE A 283 0.52 21.57 -17.65
N GLU A 284 0.85 22.08 -16.47
CA GLU A 284 1.20 21.28 -15.29
C GLU A 284 0.08 21.25 -14.26
N SER A 285 -0.65 22.35 -14.08
CA SER A 285 -1.80 22.41 -13.19
C SER A 285 -2.88 23.36 -13.70
N LEU A 286 -4.13 23.09 -13.31
CA LEU A 286 -5.27 23.96 -13.53
C LEU A 286 -6.00 24.20 -12.20
N ASN A 287 -6.39 25.45 -12.00
CA ASN A 287 -7.36 25.86 -10.99
C ASN A 287 -8.65 26.25 -11.73
N PHE A 288 -9.72 25.53 -11.43
CA PHE A 288 -11.06 25.82 -11.95
C PHE A 288 -11.78 26.82 -11.05
N ALA A 289 -12.76 27.53 -11.60
CA ALA A 289 -13.54 28.55 -10.88
C ALA A 289 -14.44 27.95 -9.78
N ASP A 290 -14.77 26.65 -9.86
CA ASP A 290 -15.50 25.90 -8.84
C ASP A 290 -14.63 25.52 -7.62
N GLY A 291 -13.35 25.90 -7.63
CA GLY A 291 -12.38 25.57 -6.59
C GLY A 291 -11.63 24.25 -6.79
N THR A 292 -11.99 23.47 -7.82
CA THR A 292 -11.27 22.24 -8.18
C THR A 292 -9.85 22.58 -8.61
N LYS A 293 -8.87 21.83 -8.11
CA LYS A 293 -7.46 21.93 -8.52
C LYS A 293 -6.97 20.58 -9.01
N VAL A 294 -6.27 20.58 -10.12
CA VAL A 294 -5.65 19.37 -10.68
C VAL A 294 -4.23 19.65 -11.10
N ALA A 295 -3.38 18.64 -10.94
CA ALA A 295 -1.98 18.69 -11.33
C ALA A 295 -1.60 17.41 -12.07
N ARG A 296 -0.67 17.54 -13.01
CA ARG A 296 -0.04 16.41 -13.69
C ARG A 296 0.77 15.64 -12.65
N GLY A 297 0.74 14.31 -12.75
CA GLY A 297 1.03 13.32 -11.71
C GLY A 297 2.30 13.43 -10.84
N ASP A 298 3.14 14.46 -10.96
CA ASP A 298 4.32 14.72 -10.12
C ASP A 298 4.66 16.23 -9.99
N ALA A 299 3.73 17.15 -10.26
CA ALA A 299 4.00 18.57 -9.96
C ALA A 299 3.94 18.80 -8.43
N PRO A 300 4.96 19.43 -7.81
CA PRO A 300 5.00 19.70 -6.38
C PRO A 300 3.83 20.56 -5.88
#